data_AF-A0AA41SRP7-F1
#
_entry.id   AF-A0AA41SRP7-F1
#
_cell.length_a   1.000
_cell.length_b   1.000
_cell.length_c   1.000
_cell.angle_alpha   90.00
_cell.angle_beta   90.00
_cell.angle_gamma   90.00
#
_symmetry.space_group_name_H-M   'P 1'
#
loop_
_entity.id
_entity.type
_entity.pdbx_description
1 polymer ?
#
loop_
_entity_poly.entity_id
_entity_poly.type
_entity_poly.pdbx_seq_one_letter_code
_entity_poly.pdbx_strand_id
1 'polypeptide(L)' 'MDASDRGQLLYRLDDLIEGDQICLAALETLDNGKPYVISYLVDLDMVLKCFQYYAGWADKYHGKIIPMDGDFQLHLP' A
#
# COMPACT_ATOMS: atom_id res chain seq x y z
N MET A 1 10.17 13.16 7.51
CA MET A 1 10.05 11.76 7.09
C MET A 1 10.16 11.76 5.58
N ASP A 2 11.16 11.08 5.07
CA ASP A 2 11.45 11.03 3.65
C ASP A 2 10.47 10.10 2.92
N ALA A 3 10.46 10.16 1.59
CA ALA A 3 9.57 9.32 0.78
C ALA A 3 9.88 7.83 0.95
N SER A 4 11.17 7.48 1.05
CA SER A 4 11.65 6.14 1.37
C SER A 4 11.21 5.67 2.76
N ASP A 5 11.26 6.55 3.76
CA ASP A 5 10.86 6.22 5.14
C ASP A 5 9.36 5.86 5.19
N ARG A 6 8.52 6.58 4.44
CA ARG A 6 7.09 6.24 4.30
C ARG A 6 6.89 4.85 3.72
N GLY A 7 7.66 4.49 2.70
CA GLY A 7 7.63 3.15 2.11
C GLY A 7 8.04 2.08 3.12
N GLN A 8 9.10 2.32 3.90
CA GLN A 8 9.53 1.41 4.96
C GLN A 8 8.47 1.20 6.04
N LEU A 9 7.73 2.24 6.43
CA LEU A 9 6.63 2.09 7.38
C LEU A 9 5.49 1.22 6.82
N LEU A 10 5.19 1.34 5.52
CA LEU A 10 4.19 0.50 4.88
C LEU A 10 4.63 -0.97 4.78
N TYR A 11 5.90 -1.23 4.47
CA TYR A 11 6.44 -2.59 4.54
C TYR A 11 6.41 -3.15 5.96
N ARG A 12 6.72 -2.33 6.97
CA ARG A 12 6.62 -2.77 8.36
C ARG A 12 5.17 -3.09 8.77
N LEU A 13 4.20 -2.35 8.24
CA LEU A 13 2.80 -2.65 8.47
C LEU A 13 2.39 -3.97 7.79
N ASP A 14 2.88 -4.22 6.58
CA ASP A 14 2.71 -5.49 5.87
C ASP A 14 3.21 -6.68 6.71
N ASP A 15 4.43 -6.58 7.24
CA ASP A 15 5.03 -7.61 8.12
C ASP A 15 4.17 -7.88 9.37
N LEU A 16 3.60 -6.83 9.98
CA LEU A 16 2.74 -6.96 11.15
C LEU A 16 1.40 -7.62 10.82
N ILE A 17 0.81 -7.28 9.67
CA ILE A 17 -0.44 -7.90 9.18
C ILE A 17 -0.20 -9.38 8.88
N GLU A 18 0.92 -9.72 8.25
CA GLU A 18 1.28 -11.11 7.97
C GLU A 18 1.47 -11.92 9.27
N GLY A 19 2.07 -11.31 10.30
CA GLY A 19 2.20 -11.90 11.63
C GLY A 19 0.85 -12.20 12.31
N ASP A 20 -0.12 -11.31 12.15
CA ASP A 20 -1.44 -11.38 12.79
C ASP A 20 -2.56 -11.95 11.89
N GLN A 21 -2.22 -12.50 10.72
CA GLN A 21 -3.16 -12.92 9.68
C GLN A 21 -4.28 -13.84 10.17
N ILE A 22 -3.99 -14.79 11.07
CA ILE A 22 -5.01 -15.71 11.60
C ILE A 22 -6.06 -14.95 12.44
N CYS A 23 -5.59 -14.03 13.29
CA CYS A 23 -6.47 -13.22 14.13
C CYS A 23 -7.33 -12.28 13.27
N LEU A 24 -6.71 -11.61 12.30
CA LEU A 24 -7.39 -10.69 11.40
C LEU A 24 -8.46 -11.41 10.54
N ALA A 25 -8.15 -12.59 9.99
CA ALA A 25 -9.13 -13.36 9.24
C ALA A 25 -10.30 -13.83 10.11
N ALA A 26 -10.05 -14.22 11.36
CA ALA A 26 -11.10 -14.62 12.29
C ALA A 26 -12.00 -13.44 12.68
N LEU A 27 -11.42 -12.26 12.94
CA LEU A 27 -12.17 -11.04 13.23
C LEU A 27 -13.02 -10.60 12.04
N GLU A 28 -12.44 -10.58 10.85
CA GLU A 28 -13.15 -10.21 9.62
C GLU A 28 -14.30 -11.18 9.32
N THR A 29 -14.11 -12.47 9.57
CA THR A 29 -15.16 -13.48 9.46
C THR A 29 -16.28 -13.26 10.47
N LEU A 30 -15.93 -12.92 11.70
CA LEU A 30 -16.89 -12.68 12.78
C LEU A 30 -17.71 -11.41 12.53
N ASP A 31 -17.09 -10.34 12.03
CA ASP A 31 -17.73 -9.05 11.79
C ASP A 31 -18.54 -9.04 10.49
N ASN A 32 -17.95 -9.53 9.39
CA ASN A 32 -18.56 -9.46 8.06
C ASN A 32 -19.44 -10.68 7.73
N GLY A 33 -19.21 -11.83 8.39
CA GLY A 33 -19.97 -13.06 8.19
C GLY A 33 -19.58 -13.91 6.99
N LYS A 34 -18.53 -13.53 6.24
CA LYS A 34 -18.00 -14.34 5.13
C LYS A 34 -17.24 -15.57 5.64
N PRO A 35 -17.15 -16.67 4.86
CA PRO A 35 -16.42 -17.86 5.31
C PRO A 35 -14.94 -17.56 5.60
N TYR A 36 -14.41 -18.11 6.70
CA TYR A 36 -13.01 -17.90 7.14
C TYR A 36 -11.98 -18.12 6.04
N VAL A 37 -12.19 -19.14 5.21
CA VAL A 37 -11.29 -19.48 4.10
C VAL A 37 -11.19 -18.33 3.09
N ILE A 38 -12.27 -17.58 2.86
CA ILE A 38 -12.27 -16.41 1.97
C ILE A 38 -11.54 -15.25 2.65
N SER A 39 -11.85 -14.95 3.90
CA SER A 39 -11.16 -13.91 4.69
C SER A 39 -9.64 -14.12 4.70
N TYR A 40 -9.21 -15.37 4.89
CA TYR A 40 -7.81 -15.73 5.01
C TYR A 40 -7.08 -15.80 3.66
N LEU A 41 -7.62 -16.55 2.69
CA LEU A 41 -6.89 -16.81 1.43
C LEU A 41 -7.06 -15.72 0.37
N VAL A 42 -8.13 -14.93 0.46
CA VAL A 42 -8.45 -13.93 -0.55
C VAL A 42 -8.21 -12.54 0.02
N ASP A 43 -8.88 -12.18 1.11
CA ASP A 43 -8.86 -10.80 1.59
C ASP A 43 -7.50 -10.42 2.17
N LEU A 44 -6.91 -11.24 3.04
CA LEU A 44 -5.58 -10.95 3.58
C LEU A 44 -4.49 -10.97 2.52
N ASP A 45 -4.52 -11.91 1.58
CA ASP A 45 -3.57 -11.92 0.47
C ASP A 45 -3.68 -10.64 -0.39
N MET A 46 -4.91 -10.15 -0.64
CA MET A 46 -5.11 -8.87 -1.32
C MET A 46 -4.59 -7.68 -0.49
N VAL A 47 -4.81 -7.68 0.82
CA VAL A 47 -4.34 -6.62 1.73
C VAL A 47 -2.81 -6.54 1.71
N LEU A 48 -2.12 -7.67 1.85
CA LEU A 48 -0.65 -7.71 1.85
C LEU A 48 -0.09 -7.18 0.52
N LYS A 49 -0.62 -7.68 -0.61
CA LYS A 49 -0.21 -7.23 -1.94
C LYS A 49 -0.46 -5.73 -2.16
N CYS A 50 -1.58 -5.21 -1.66
CA CYS A 50 -1.87 -3.78 -1.70
C CYS A 50 -0.81 -2.97 -0.95
N PHE A 51 -0.48 -3.36 0.29
CA PHE A 51 0.53 -2.64 1.07
C PHE A 51 1.91 -2.70 0.43
N GLN A 52 2.34 -3.87 -0.05
CA GLN A 52 3.62 -4.01 -0.77
C GLN A 52 3.69 -3.14 -2.03
N TYR A 53 2.60 -3.10 -2.81
CA TYR A 53 2.52 -2.28 -4.00
C TYR A 53 2.62 -0.78 -3.68
N TYR A 54 1.85 -0.29 -2.71
CA TYR A 54 1.86 1.13 -2.35
C TYR A 54 3.12 1.54 -1.60
N ALA A 55 3.73 0.65 -0.81
CA ALA A 55 5.05 0.85 -0.22
C ALA A 55 6.10 1.09 -1.32
N GLY A 56 6.07 0.25 -2.36
CA GLY A 56 6.92 0.41 -3.54
C GLY A 56 6.67 1.69 -4.34
N TRP A 57 5.50 2.32 -4.23
CA TRP A 57 5.21 3.59 -4.89
C TRP A 57 5.59 4.83 -4.07
N ALA A 58 5.90 4.68 -2.78
CA ALA A 58 6.08 5.80 -1.86
C ALA A 58 7.14 6.81 -2.30
N ASP A 59 8.22 6.33 -2.95
CA ASP A 59 9.34 7.11 -3.48
C ASP A 59 9.27 7.35 -4.99
N LYS A 60 8.18 6.94 -5.66
CA LYS A 60 8.01 7.02 -7.13
C LYS A 60 6.93 7.99 -7.58
N TYR A 61 6.29 8.66 -6.62
CA TYR A 61 5.37 9.74 -6.93
C TYR A 61 6.17 10.99 -7.34
N HIS A 62 6.14 11.30 -8.63
CA HIS A 62 6.94 12.36 -9.23
C HIS A 62 6.05 13.30 -10.05
N GLY A 63 6.32 14.59 -9.93
CA GLY A 63 5.74 15.60 -10.80
C GLY A 63 6.37 15.60 -12.19
N LYS A 64 5.84 16.44 -13.07
CA LYS A 64 6.33 16.60 -14.44
C LYS A 64 6.79 18.03 -14.68
N ILE A 65 7.86 18.17 -15.45
CA ILE A 65 8.30 19.46 -15.99
C ILE A 65 8.07 19.43 -17.49
N ILE A 66 7.21 20.32 -17.99
CA ILE A 66 6.90 20.42 -19.42
C ILE A 66 7.66 21.64 -19.98
N PRO A 67 8.53 21.45 -20.98
CA PRO A 67 9.20 22.57 -21.63
C PRO A 67 8.22 23.35 -22.50
N MET A 68 8.22 24.68 -22.38
CA MET A 68 7.51 25.59 -23.29
C MET A 68 8.51 26.34 -24.17
N ASP A 69 8.00 27.04 -25.18
CA ASP A 69 8.83 27.88 -26.05
C ASP A 69 9.54 28.98 -25.24
N GLY A 70 10.84 29.17 -25.50
CA GLY A 70 11.70 30.08 -24.71
C GLY A 70 12.20 29.44 -23.40
N ASP A 71 12.68 30.26 -22.48
CA ASP A 71 13.26 29.80 -21.20
C ASP A 71 12.19 29.59 -20.10
N PHE A 72 11.00 29.08 -20.46
CA PHE A 72 9.90 28.87 -19.53
C PHE A 72 9.65 27.37 -19.26
N GLN A 73 9.39 27.03 -17.99
CA GLN A 73 9.10 25.65 -17.55
C GLN A 73 7.76 25.59 -16.81
N LEU A 74 6.91 24.64 -17.19
CA LEU A 74 5.67 24.35 -16.45
C LEU A 74 5.90 23.22 -15.46
N HIS A 75 5.62 23.47 -14.18
CA HIS A 75 5.66 22.46 -13.14
C HIS A 75 4.25 21.91 -12.91
N LEU A 76 4.07 20.61 -13.13
CA LEU A 76 2.88 19.88 -12.73
C LEU A 76 3.19 19.00 -11.52
N PRO A 77 2.25 18.90 -10.56
CA PRO A 77 2.38 17.98 -9.43
C PRO A 77 2.43 16.52 -9.89
#